data_AF-A0AAX4HRN7-F1
#
_entry.id   AF-A0AAX4HRN7-F1
#
_cell.length_a   1.000
_cell.length_b   1.000
_cell.length_c   1.000
_cell.angle_alpha   90.00
_cell.angle_beta   90.00
_cell.angle_gamma   90.00
#
_symmetry.space_group_name_H-M   'P 1'
#
loop_
_entity.id
_entity.type
_entity.pdbx_description
1 polymer ?
#
loop_
_entity_poly.entity_id
_entity_poly.type
_entity_poly.pdbx_seq_one_letter_code
_entity_poly.pdbx_strand_id
1 'polypeptide(L)'
;MKVLFLLGLMSFSAFAQPIYPVACDGSDLISNQGRVIYQFTFTSDCREALETSRLNQGRFCDDGKLVGENGQVAHYFTFESDCKDALTDLRNSYYGLFCDDGDMIQIRRGSIANFTFESNCKTALQEAARYRGLFCRDGLMMNHRGESLRDYTFRSNCQDALRSFSENKVNRAH
;
A
#
# COMPACT_ATOMS: atom_id res chain seq x y z
N MET A 1 -43.36 -11.52 -40.33
CA MET A 1 -42.59 -11.95 -39.13
C MET A 1 -41.22 -11.28 -39.19
N LYS A 2 -40.94 -10.34 -38.28
CA LYS A 2 -39.64 -9.67 -38.15
C LYS A 2 -38.81 -10.44 -37.10
N VAL A 3 -37.71 -11.05 -37.52
CA VAL A 3 -36.77 -11.74 -36.62
C VAL A 3 -35.77 -10.69 -36.11
N LEU A 4 -35.74 -10.50 -34.80
CA LEU A 4 -34.85 -9.58 -34.10
C LEU A 4 -33.40 -10.09 -34.14
N PHE A 5 -32.48 -9.20 -34.50
CA PHE A 5 -31.03 -9.34 -34.39
C PHE A 5 -30.61 -9.06 -32.94
N LEU A 6 -30.09 -10.07 -32.23
CA LEU A 6 -29.51 -9.93 -30.89
C LEU A 6 -28.00 -9.64 -31.04
N LEU A 7 -27.64 -8.36 -30.96
CA LEU A 7 -26.25 -7.89 -30.86
C LEU A 7 -25.78 -8.00 -29.41
N GLY A 8 -24.91 -8.98 -29.15
CA GLY A 8 -24.21 -9.12 -27.87
C GLY A 8 -23.19 -8.00 -27.67
N LEU A 9 -23.47 -7.10 -26.73
CA LEU A 9 -22.53 -6.10 -26.25
C LEU A 9 -21.52 -6.76 -25.30
N MET A 10 -20.32 -7.03 -25.82
CA MET A 10 -19.14 -7.31 -24.99
C MET A 10 -18.69 -6.00 -24.35
N SER A 11 -19.11 -5.76 -23.11
CA SER A 11 -18.62 -4.64 -22.30
C SER A 11 -17.16 -4.89 -21.89
N PHE A 12 -16.23 -4.29 -22.62
CA PHE A 12 -14.85 -4.15 -22.17
C PHE A 12 -14.83 -3.13 -21.01
N SER A 13 -14.84 -3.62 -19.78
CA SER A 13 -14.45 -2.81 -18.61
C SER A 13 -12.97 -2.48 -18.72
N ALA A 14 -12.66 -1.35 -19.37
CA ALA A 14 -11.35 -0.74 -19.30
C ALA A 14 -11.12 -0.29 -17.86
N PHE A 15 -10.29 -1.03 -17.12
CA PHE A 15 -9.76 -0.58 -15.85
C PHE A 15 -8.85 0.63 -16.12
N ALA A 16 -9.43 1.84 -16.11
CA ALA A 16 -8.66 3.07 -16.05
C ALA A 16 -7.91 3.06 -14.71
N GLN A 17 -6.61 2.78 -14.75
CA GLN A 17 -5.75 3.05 -13.61
C GLN A 17 -5.87 4.55 -13.28
N PRO A 18 -5.91 4.94 -12.01
CA PRO A 18 -5.86 6.36 -11.66
C PRO A 18 -4.53 6.93 -12.16
N ILE A 19 -4.58 7.59 -13.32
CA ILE A 19 -3.49 8.41 -13.81
C ILE A 19 -3.48 9.60 -12.86
N TYR A 20 -2.42 9.77 -12.08
CA TYR A 20 -2.16 11.00 -11.34
C TYR A 20 -1.41 11.92 -12.31
N PRO A 21 -2.10 12.89 -12.95
CA PRO A 21 -1.49 13.67 -13.99
C PRO A 21 -0.64 14.77 -13.32
N VAL A 22 0.63 14.45 -13.09
CA VAL A 22 1.64 15.33 -12.53
C VAL A 22 2.79 15.54 -13.52
N ALA A 23 3.46 16.69 -13.42
CA ALA A 23 4.59 17.07 -14.26
C ALA A 23 5.62 17.86 -13.45
N CYS A 24 6.83 17.99 -13.97
CA CYS A 24 7.84 18.87 -13.40
C CYS A 24 7.86 20.21 -14.14
N ASP A 25 7.82 21.30 -13.39
CA ASP A 25 8.15 22.66 -13.84
C ASP A 25 9.39 23.12 -13.06
N GLY A 26 10.56 23.03 -13.69
CA GLY A 26 11.84 23.19 -12.99
C GLY A 26 11.98 22.17 -11.85
N SER A 27 12.16 22.66 -10.63
CA SER A 27 12.26 21.88 -9.40
C SER A 27 10.90 21.57 -8.75
N ASP A 28 9.79 21.98 -9.35
CA ASP A 28 8.47 21.85 -8.73
C ASP A 28 7.70 20.71 -9.39
N LEU A 29 7.19 19.77 -8.59
CA LEU A 29 6.20 18.80 -9.03
C LEU A 29 4.83 19.46 -8.97
N ILE A 30 4.19 19.59 -10.13
CA ILE A 30 2.90 20.26 -10.28
C ILE A 30 1.81 19.27 -10.70
N SER A 31 0.59 19.52 -10.24
CA SER A 31 -0.61 18.85 -10.76
C SER A 31 -0.96 19.34 -12.17
N ASN A 32 -1.83 18.61 -12.87
CA ASN A 32 -2.41 19.04 -14.14
C ASN A 32 -3.24 20.33 -14.08
N GLN A 33 -3.57 20.81 -12.88
CA GLN A 33 -4.23 22.10 -12.65
C GLN A 33 -3.21 23.22 -12.39
N GLY A 34 -1.91 22.95 -12.47
CA GLY A 34 -0.84 23.92 -12.20
C GLY A 34 -0.55 24.16 -10.72
N ARG A 35 -1.21 23.45 -9.79
CA ARG A 35 -0.90 23.53 -8.35
C ARG A 35 0.42 22.83 -8.05
N VAL A 36 1.35 23.51 -7.39
CA VAL A 36 2.56 22.90 -6.82
C VAL A 36 2.17 21.89 -5.74
N ILE A 37 2.63 20.66 -5.93
CA ILE A 37 2.43 19.52 -5.03
C ILE A 37 3.62 19.42 -4.07
N TYR A 38 4.84 19.52 -4.62
CA TYR A 38 6.07 19.39 -3.85
C TYR A 38 7.20 20.16 -4.55
N GLN A 39 8.07 20.77 -3.77
CA GLN A 39 9.21 21.55 -4.27
C GLN A 39 10.51 20.83 -3.89
N PHE A 40 11.33 20.55 -4.90
CA PHE A 40 12.63 19.92 -4.75
C PHE A 40 13.75 20.95 -4.72
N THR A 41 14.93 20.53 -4.26
CA THR A 41 16.13 21.36 -4.36
C THR A 41 16.65 21.39 -5.80
N PHE A 42 16.64 20.23 -6.49
CA PHE A 42 17.12 20.12 -7.86
C PHE A 42 16.05 19.60 -8.83
N THR A 43 16.12 20.08 -10.07
CA THR A 43 15.26 19.60 -11.18
C THR A 43 15.42 18.10 -11.45
N SER A 44 16.59 17.52 -11.17
CA SER A 44 16.84 16.08 -11.28
C SER A 44 15.92 15.29 -10.37
N ASP A 45 15.73 15.76 -9.14
CA ASP A 45 15.00 15.05 -8.09
C ASP A 45 13.51 15.06 -8.41
N CYS A 46 13.00 16.18 -8.93
CA CYS A 46 11.65 16.23 -9.46
C CYS A 46 11.42 15.17 -10.54
N ARG A 47 12.37 14.99 -11.47
CA ARG A 47 12.24 14.00 -12.54
C ARG A 47 12.24 12.57 -12.00
N GLU A 48 13.13 12.24 -11.06
CA GLU A 48 13.14 10.93 -10.38
C GLU A 48 11.83 10.69 -9.62
N ALA A 49 11.34 11.69 -8.90
CA ALA A 49 10.07 11.62 -8.19
C ALA A 49 8.87 11.48 -9.14
N LEU A 50 8.88 12.15 -10.30
CA LEU A 50 7.87 12.03 -11.33
C LEU A 50 7.81 10.60 -11.89
N GLU A 51 8.96 9.99 -12.17
CA GLU A 51 9.02 8.59 -12.62
C GLU A 51 8.54 7.63 -11.54
N THR A 52 9.00 7.83 -10.30
CA THR A 52 8.63 7.00 -9.15
C THR A 52 7.14 7.11 -8.82
N SER A 53 6.57 8.32 -8.84
CA SER A 53 5.15 8.57 -8.54
C SER A 53 4.21 7.91 -9.52
N ARG A 54 4.57 7.84 -10.81
CA ARG A 54 3.79 7.13 -11.84
C ARG A 54 3.64 5.64 -11.53
N LEU A 55 4.66 5.03 -10.93
CA LEU A 55 4.67 3.60 -10.59
C LEU A 55 4.07 3.31 -9.21
N ASN A 56 4.03 4.31 -8.32
CA ASN A 56 3.67 4.14 -6.91
C ASN A 56 2.41 4.91 -6.50
N GLN A 57 1.49 5.15 -7.44
CA GLN A 57 0.19 5.82 -7.21
C GLN A 57 0.37 7.22 -6.60
N GLY A 58 1.21 8.04 -7.22
CA GLY A 58 1.48 9.41 -6.78
C GLY A 58 2.49 9.55 -5.65
N ARG A 59 3.01 8.45 -5.10
CA ARG A 59 3.97 8.45 -3.98
C ARG A 59 5.42 8.40 -4.45
N PHE A 60 6.33 9.03 -3.73
CA PHE A 60 7.76 9.04 -4.04
C PHE A 60 8.59 9.27 -2.77
N CYS A 61 9.91 9.11 -2.88
CA CYS A 61 10.87 9.40 -1.82
C CYS A 61 11.67 10.66 -2.16
N ASP A 62 12.01 11.42 -1.13
CA ASP A 62 12.87 12.61 -1.21
C ASP A 62 13.65 12.76 0.10
N ASP A 63 14.97 12.55 0.07
CA ASP A 63 15.86 12.63 1.23
C ASP A 63 15.34 11.88 2.47
N GLY A 64 14.96 10.61 2.29
CA GLY A 64 14.41 9.76 3.35
C GLY A 64 12.96 10.07 3.72
N LYS A 65 12.26 10.96 2.99
CA LYS A 65 10.85 11.26 3.24
C LYS A 65 9.98 10.48 2.27
N LEU A 66 9.03 9.71 2.78
CA LEU A 66 7.94 9.20 1.95
C LEU A 66 6.90 10.30 1.76
N VAL A 67 6.79 10.80 0.53
CA VAL A 67 5.82 11.83 0.16
C VAL A 67 4.59 11.20 -0.47
N GLY A 68 3.41 11.59 0.02
CA GLY A 68 2.11 11.14 -0.46
C GLY A 68 1.68 11.77 -1.78
N GLU A 69 0.58 11.25 -2.34
CA GLU A 69 -0.03 11.72 -3.61
C GLU A 69 -0.42 13.21 -3.60
N ASN A 70 -0.60 13.80 -2.42
CA ASN A 70 -0.94 15.20 -2.22
C ASN A 70 0.28 16.09 -1.90
N GLY A 71 1.49 15.53 -1.91
CA GLY A 71 2.72 16.25 -1.59
C GLY A 71 3.03 16.35 -0.10
N GLN A 72 2.20 15.80 0.78
CA GLN A 72 2.49 15.79 2.22
C GLN A 72 3.44 14.64 2.57
N VAL A 73 4.35 14.89 3.50
CA VAL A 73 5.20 13.83 4.05
C VAL A 73 4.33 12.89 4.88
N ALA A 74 4.32 11.61 4.49
CA ALA A 74 3.59 10.55 5.16
C ALA A 74 4.46 9.84 6.22
N HIS A 75 5.77 9.75 6.00
CA HIS A 75 6.71 9.12 6.94
C HIS A 75 8.14 9.61 6.70
N TYR A 76 8.97 9.54 7.75
CA TYR A 76 10.40 9.87 7.71
C TYR A 76 11.21 8.62 8.01
N PHE A 77 12.18 8.34 7.15
CA PHE A 77 13.14 7.25 7.27
C PHE A 77 14.52 7.80 7.60
N THR A 78 15.33 6.96 8.25
CA THR A 78 16.74 7.29 8.49
C THR A 78 17.54 7.28 7.19
N PHE A 79 17.26 6.33 6.30
CA PHE A 79 17.93 6.19 5.02
C PHE A 79 16.96 6.19 3.84
N GLU A 80 17.38 6.76 2.71
CA GLU A 80 16.62 6.78 1.46
C GLU A 80 16.31 5.37 0.94
N SER A 81 17.18 4.39 1.21
CA SER A 81 16.94 2.98 0.88
C SER A 81 15.68 2.43 1.53
N ASP A 82 15.44 2.78 2.79
CA ASP A 82 14.32 2.25 3.57
C ASP A 82 13.00 2.84 3.07
N CYS A 83 13.03 4.11 2.67
CA CYS A 83 11.91 4.74 1.97
C CYS A 83 11.58 4.02 0.64
N LYS A 84 12.61 3.67 -0.14
CA LYS A 84 12.43 2.94 -1.42
C LYS A 84 11.89 1.52 -1.20
N ASP A 85 12.29 0.85 -0.13
CA ASP A 85 11.73 -0.44 0.28
C ASP A 85 10.27 -0.29 0.73
N ALA A 86 9.93 0.75 1.49
CA ALA A 86 8.56 1.05 1.88
C ALA A 86 7.65 1.38 0.69
N LEU A 87 8.14 2.08 -0.34
CA LEU A 87 7.40 2.27 -1.60
C LEU A 87 7.08 0.94 -2.27
N THR A 88 8.03 -0.01 -2.25
CA THR A 88 7.82 -1.35 -2.81
C THR A 88 6.77 -2.13 -2.03
N ASP A 89 6.78 -2.06 -0.70
CA ASP A 89 5.75 -2.63 0.15
C ASP A 89 4.37 -2.03 -0.17
N LEU A 90 4.27 -0.70 -0.23
CA LEU A 90 3.04 0.05 -0.49
C LEU A 90 2.45 -0.28 -1.86
N ARG A 91 3.29 -0.46 -2.89
CA ARG A 91 2.86 -0.88 -4.22
C ARG A 91 2.17 -2.25 -4.18
N ASN A 92 2.62 -3.14 -3.31
CA ASN A 92 2.09 -4.48 -3.15
C ASN A 92 0.98 -4.59 -2.08
N SER A 93 0.70 -3.50 -1.36
CA SER A 93 -0.22 -3.49 -0.22
C SER A 93 -1.52 -2.76 -0.53
N TYR A 94 -2.60 -3.52 -0.69
CA TYR A 94 -3.95 -2.96 -0.84
C TYR A 94 -4.38 -2.10 0.36
N TYR A 95 -3.84 -2.40 1.55
CA TYR A 95 -4.20 -1.74 2.80
C TYR A 95 -3.33 -0.53 3.14
N GLY A 96 -2.35 -0.20 2.28
CA GLY A 96 -1.40 0.89 2.51
C GLY A 96 -0.48 0.61 3.69
N LEU A 97 -0.02 -0.64 3.80
CA LEU A 97 0.90 -1.11 4.84
C LEU A 97 2.33 -1.21 4.30
N PHE A 98 3.31 -0.86 5.13
CA PHE A 98 4.74 -1.10 4.92
C PHE A 98 5.44 -1.37 6.26
N CYS A 99 6.70 -1.82 6.20
CA CYS A 99 7.53 -2.02 7.38
C CYS A 99 8.69 -1.01 7.43
N ASP A 100 9.03 -0.58 8.63
CA ASP A 100 10.18 0.27 8.95
C ASP A 100 10.73 -0.10 10.32
N ASP A 101 11.98 -0.57 10.41
CA ASP A 101 12.63 -1.00 11.66
C ASP A 101 11.78 -1.92 12.57
N GLY A 102 11.04 -2.85 11.98
CA GLY A 102 10.15 -3.77 12.68
C GLY A 102 8.77 -3.19 13.01
N ASP A 103 8.49 -1.93 12.73
CA ASP A 103 7.16 -1.36 12.82
C ASP A 103 6.37 -1.59 11.53
N MET A 104 5.19 -2.21 11.66
CA MET A 104 4.19 -2.20 10.61
C MET A 104 3.40 -0.89 10.68
N ILE A 105 3.51 -0.11 9.61
CA ILE A 105 2.91 1.21 9.50
C ILE A 105 1.80 1.18 8.47
N GLN A 106 0.66 1.78 8.81
CA GLN A 106 -0.39 2.10 7.86
C GLN A 106 -0.24 3.57 7.45
N ILE A 107 -0.06 3.84 6.16
CA ILE A 107 0.37 5.15 5.63
C ILE A 107 -0.49 6.35 6.04
N ARG A 108 -1.75 6.13 6.44
CA ARG A 108 -2.69 7.18 6.88
C ARG A 108 -2.91 7.21 8.41
N ARG A 109 -2.35 6.26 9.16
CA ARG A 109 -2.57 6.09 10.60
C ARG A 109 -1.28 6.04 11.42
N GLY A 110 -0.14 5.80 10.80
CA GLY A 110 1.13 5.57 11.49
C GLY A 110 1.32 4.11 11.90
N SER A 111 2.20 3.88 12.88
CA SER A 111 2.51 2.54 13.39
C SER A 111 1.28 1.86 13.97
N ILE A 112 0.98 0.65 13.51
CA ILE A 112 -0.18 -0.15 13.93
C ILE A 112 0.22 -1.43 14.67
N ALA A 113 1.47 -1.85 14.53
CA ALA A 113 2.02 -3.02 15.21
C ALA A 113 3.55 -2.97 15.19
N ASN A 114 4.20 -3.10 16.34
CA ASN A 114 5.64 -3.28 16.45
C ASN A 114 6.01 -4.78 16.45
N PHE A 115 7.14 -5.13 15.84
CA PHE A 115 7.74 -6.46 15.86
C PHE A 115 9.21 -6.35 16.29
N THR A 116 9.71 -7.37 16.99
CA THR A 116 11.12 -7.42 17.40
C THR A 116 12.10 -7.43 16.23
N PHE A 117 11.69 -8.01 15.10
CA PHE A 117 12.52 -8.17 13.92
C PHE A 117 11.76 -7.74 12.67
N GLU A 118 12.45 -7.03 11.76
CA GLU A 118 11.92 -6.62 10.46
C GLU A 118 11.36 -7.79 9.64
N SER A 119 12.01 -8.95 9.71
CA SER A 119 11.53 -10.18 9.04
C SER A 119 10.14 -10.63 9.51
N ASN A 120 9.81 -10.40 10.79
CA ASN A 120 8.48 -10.70 11.33
C ASN A 120 7.44 -9.70 10.83
N CYS A 121 7.82 -8.42 10.70
CA CYS A 121 6.96 -7.41 10.07
C CYS A 121 6.67 -7.77 8.61
N LYS A 122 7.70 -8.09 7.81
CA LYS A 122 7.52 -8.52 6.41
C LYS A 122 6.65 -9.76 6.28
N THR A 123 6.79 -10.72 7.20
CA THR A 123 5.91 -11.90 7.25
C THR A 123 4.46 -11.50 7.52
N ALA A 124 4.23 -10.61 8.49
CA ALA A 124 2.89 -10.10 8.79
C ALA A 124 2.31 -9.27 7.63
N LEU A 125 3.13 -8.53 6.89
CA LEU A 125 2.71 -7.79 5.71
C LEU A 125 2.20 -8.73 4.61
N GLN A 126 2.90 -9.86 4.39
CA GLN A 126 2.46 -10.92 3.48
C GLN A 126 1.18 -11.61 3.97
N GLU A 127 1.07 -11.87 5.26
CA GLU A 127 -0.17 -12.39 5.88
C GLU A 127 -1.33 -11.42 5.63
N ALA A 128 -1.15 -10.11 5.86
CA ALA A 128 -2.17 -9.10 5.61
C ALA A 128 -2.61 -9.06 4.14
N ALA A 129 -1.68 -9.15 3.19
CA ALA A 129 -2.01 -9.23 1.77
C ALA A 129 -2.83 -10.50 1.45
N ARG A 130 -2.49 -11.64 2.04
CA ARG A 130 -3.13 -12.94 1.78
C ARG A 130 -4.48 -13.10 2.47
N TYR A 131 -4.62 -12.59 3.69
CA TYR A 131 -5.75 -12.84 4.59
C TYR A 131 -6.63 -11.60 4.78
N ARG A 132 -6.78 -10.80 3.72
CA ARG A 132 -7.69 -9.64 3.65
C ARG A 132 -7.46 -8.61 4.75
N GLY A 133 -6.19 -8.32 4.99
CA GLY A 133 -5.73 -7.35 5.97
C GLY A 133 -5.72 -7.90 7.38
N LEU A 134 -5.60 -9.21 7.57
CA LEU A 134 -5.41 -9.86 8.86
C LEU A 134 -3.99 -10.42 8.96
N PHE A 135 -3.36 -10.31 10.12
CA PHE A 135 -2.00 -10.81 10.36
C PHE A 135 -1.79 -11.18 11.83
N CYS A 136 -0.72 -11.94 12.10
CA CYS A 136 -0.35 -12.36 13.45
C CYS A 136 0.87 -11.59 13.96
N ARG A 137 0.77 -11.07 15.19
CA ARG A 137 1.87 -10.52 15.98
C ARG A 137 1.91 -11.20 17.34
N ASP A 138 2.94 -12.02 17.59
CA ASP A 138 3.19 -12.66 18.90
C ASP A 138 1.98 -13.38 19.51
N GLY A 139 1.19 -14.06 18.68
CA GLY A 139 -0.03 -14.74 19.11
C GLY A 139 -1.30 -13.88 19.02
N LEU A 140 -1.20 -12.57 18.84
CA LEU A 140 -2.34 -11.69 18.59
C LEU A 140 -2.71 -11.66 17.11
N MET A 141 -3.96 -11.97 16.79
CA MET A 141 -4.53 -11.71 15.47
C MET A 141 -4.97 -10.24 15.42
N MET A 142 -4.39 -9.51 14.48
CA MET A 142 -4.65 -8.09 14.27
C MET A 142 -5.22 -7.85 12.88
N ASN A 143 -5.93 -6.75 12.70
CA ASN A 143 -6.30 -6.26 11.38
C ASN A 143 -5.39 -5.11 10.90
N HIS A 144 -5.49 -4.76 9.62
CA HIS A 144 -4.74 -3.69 8.95
C HIS A 144 -4.97 -2.29 9.52
N ARG A 145 -5.85 -2.15 10.52
CA ARG A 145 -6.10 -0.90 11.25
C ARG A 145 -5.37 -0.85 12.60
N GLY A 146 -4.69 -1.93 12.99
CA GLY A 146 -4.03 -2.08 14.28
C GLY A 146 -4.93 -2.63 15.39
N GLU A 147 -6.15 -3.06 15.07
CA GLU A 147 -7.07 -3.57 16.08
C GLU A 147 -6.75 -5.03 16.38
N SER A 148 -6.56 -5.36 17.67
CA SER A 148 -6.49 -6.75 18.12
C SER A 148 -7.88 -7.36 18.09
N LEU A 149 -8.02 -8.47 17.38
CA LEU A 149 -9.30 -9.19 17.24
C LEU A 149 -9.38 -10.39 18.16
N ARG A 150 -8.24 -11.06 18.36
CA ARG A 150 -8.17 -12.29 19.15
C ARG A 150 -6.75 -12.59 19.60
N ASP A 151 -6.64 -13.15 20.80
CA ASP A 151 -5.38 -13.62 21.37
C ASP A 151 -5.27 -15.14 21.32
N TYR A 152 -4.06 -15.63 21.13
CA TYR A 152 -3.70 -17.03 21.07
C TYR A 152 -2.43 -17.24 21.86
N THR A 153 -2.38 -18.33 22.64
CA THR A 153 -1.18 -18.72 23.40
C THR A 153 0.06 -18.89 22.53
N PHE A 154 -0.11 -19.29 21.26
CA PHE A 154 0.98 -19.53 20.33
C PHE A 154 0.71 -18.90 18.96
N ARG A 155 1.76 -18.38 18.32
CA ARG A 155 1.68 -17.81 16.96
C ARG A 155 1.14 -18.82 15.93
N SER A 156 1.50 -20.10 16.05
CA SER A 156 0.99 -21.17 15.17
C SER A 156 -0.54 -21.22 15.18
N ASN A 157 -1.16 -21.08 16.34
CA ASN A 157 -2.61 -21.15 16.48
C ASN A 157 -3.29 -19.93 15.85
N CYS A 158 -2.65 -18.75 15.93
CA CYS A 158 -3.09 -17.56 15.21
C CYS A 158 -3.03 -17.78 13.68
N GLN A 159 -1.95 -18.38 13.19
CA GLN A 159 -1.78 -18.68 11.76
C GLN A 159 -2.77 -19.73 11.25
N ASP A 160 -3.05 -20.77 12.05
CA ASP A 160 -4.12 -21.74 11.77
C ASP A 160 -5.47 -21.03 11.62
N ALA A 161 -5.78 -20.13 12.54
CA ALA A 161 -7.02 -19.37 12.47
C ALA A 161 -7.09 -18.45 11.25
N LEU A 162 -6.00 -17.74 10.88
CA LEU A 162 -5.94 -16.94 9.64
C LEU A 162 -6.30 -17.79 8.41
N ARG A 163 -5.74 -19.00 8.32
CA ARG A 163 -6.04 -19.95 7.24
C ARG A 163 -7.52 -20.32 7.22
N SER A 164 -8.09 -20.70 8.37
CA SER A 164 -9.52 -21.05 8.46
C SER A 164 -10.45 -19.89 8.08
N PHE A 165 -10.06 -18.63 8.35
CA PHE A 165 -10.83 -17.45 7.92
C PHE A 165 -10.86 -17.29 6.39
N SER A 166 -9.78 -17.68 5.70
CA SER A 166 -9.74 -17.66 4.24
C SER A 166 -10.62 -18.76 3.61
N GLU A 167 -10.65 -19.95 4.21
CA GLU A 167 -11.35 -21.13 3.70
C GLU A 167 -12.87 -21.07 3.95
N ASN A 168 -13.30 -20.63 5.14
CA ASN A 168 -14.72 -20.56 5.50
C ASN A 168 -15.55 -19.59 4.65
N LYS A 169 -14.93 -18.63 3.95
CA LYS A 169 -15.63 -17.75 3.01
C LYS A 169 -15.72 -18.32 1.60
N VAL A 170 -14.86 -19.25 1.20
CA VAL A 170 -15.01 -19.98 -0.09
C VAL A 170 -16.27 -20.85 -0.04
N ASN A 171 -16.51 -21.50 1.10
CA ASN A 171 -17.67 -22.39 1.28
C ASN A 171 -19.01 -21.66 1.52
N ARG A 172 -19.01 -20.34 1.67
CA ARG A 172 -20.25 -19.52 1.80
C ARG A 172 -20.63 -18.77 0.52
N ALA A 173 -19.84 -18.89 -0.55
CA ALA A 173 -20.10 -18.28 -1.85
C ALA A 173 -20.69 -19.26 -2.88
N HIS A 174 -21.07 -20.46 -2.43
CA HIS A 174 -21.83 -21.49 -3.15
C HIS A 174 -23.18 -21.69 -2.46
#